data_AF-A0A0Q7YFE3-F1
#
_entry.id   AF-A0A0Q7YFE3-F1
#
_cell.length_a   1.000
_cell.length_b   1.000
_cell.length_c   1.000
_cell.angle_alpha   90.00
_cell.angle_beta   90.00
_cell.angle_gamma   90.00
#
_symmetry.space_group_name_H-M   'P 1'
#
loop_
_entity.id
_entity.type
_entity.pdbx_description
1 polymer ?
#
loop_
_entity_poly.entity_id
_entity_poly.type
_entity_poly.pdbx_seq_one_letter_code
_entity_poly.pdbx_strand_id
1 'polypeptide(L)'
;MKYNKANDVSDRRSAASNAKAALLQGYLAAKDAAEPTRTAKQAERLALAEAREMRRTEREQVKRDELARIAEEAAAREAVIVAAAKAEVEARELVEKNRVARVLEDEAARKLERDRRYANRKARQA
;
A
#
# COMPACT_ATOMS: atom_id res chain seq x y z
N MET A 1 69.40 25.92 -59.61
CA MET A 1 68.10 25.33 -59.21
C MET A 1 67.89 25.61 -57.72
N LYS A 2 66.95 26.50 -57.36
CA LYS A 2 66.63 26.76 -55.94
C LYS A 2 65.78 25.60 -55.42
N TYR A 3 66.30 24.82 -54.49
CA TYR A 3 65.53 23.79 -53.81
C TYR A 3 64.48 24.47 -52.93
N ASN A 4 63.20 24.18 -53.20
CA ASN A 4 62.09 24.67 -52.39
C ASN A 4 62.23 24.08 -50.98
N LYS A 5 62.56 24.94 -50.00
CA LYS A 5 62.70 24.59 -48.58
C LYS A 5 61.40 24.13 -47.91
N ALA A 6 60.27 24.15 -48.61
CA ALA A 6 58.91 23.98 -48.12
C ALA A 6 58.54 22.56 -47.60
N ASN A 7 59.52 21.78 -47.12
CA ASN A 7 59.27 20.43 -46.61
C ASN A 7 60.33 19.97 -45.60
N ASP A 8 60.99 20.91 -44.94
CA ASP A 8 61.96 20.58 -43.91
C ASP A 8 61.28 20.00 -42.64
N VAL A 9 62.08 19.55 -41.68
CA VAL A 9 61.58 18.93 -40.45
C VAL A 9 60.80 19.94 -39.59
N SER A 10 61.18 21.22 -39.62
CA SER A 10 60.51 22.29 -38.89
C SER A 10 59.12 22.58 -39.46
N ASP A 11 59.02 22.63 -40.79
CA ASP A 11 57.76 22.80 -41.51
C ASP A 11 56.79 21.65 -41.19
N ARG A 12 57.28 20.40 -41.19
CA ARG A 12 56.47 19.22 -40.85
C ARG A 12 55.96 19.23 -39.41
N ARG A 13 56.80 19.63 -38.45
CA ARG A 13 56.40 19.75 -37.03
C ARG A 13 55.35 20.85 -36.84
N SER A 14 55.55 21.98 -37.51
CA SER A 14 54.61 23.11 -37.48
C SER A 14 53.28 22.74 -38.11
N ALA A 15 53.29 22.09 -39.27
CA ALA A 15 52.09 21.59 -39.94
C ALA A 15 51.32 20.57 -39.08
N ALA A 16 52.02 19.64 -38.43
CA ALA A 16 51.40 18.67 -37.52
C ALA A 16 50.79 19.34 -36.28
N SER A 17 51.46 20.35 -35.71
CA SER A 17 50.94 21.14 -34.59
C SER A 17 49.67 21.90 -35.00
N ASN A 18 49.70 22.58 -36.15
CA ASN A 18 48.58 23.32 -36.69
C ASN A 18 47.39 22.42 -37.03
N ALA A 19 47.64 21.22 -37.57
CA ALA A 19 46.60 20.24 -37.84
C ALA A 19 45.91 19.77 -36.55
N LYS A 20 46.67 19.50 -35.48
CA LYS A 20 46.10 19.14 -34.18
C LYS A 20 45.30 20.28 -33.57
N ALA A 21 45.81 21.51 -33.66
CA ALA A 21 45.10 22.70 -33.21
C ALA A 21 43.78 22.88 -33.97
N ALA A 22 43.78 22.69 -35.30
CA ALA A 22 42.58 22.77 -36.12
C ALA A 22 41.53 21.70 -35.77
N LEU A 23 41.96 20.46 -35.50
CA LEU A 23 41.06 19.39 -35.05
C LEU A 23 40.41 19.71 -33.70
N LEU A 24 41.19 20.24 -32.75
CA LEU A 24 40.67 20.63 -31.44
C LEU A 24 39.68 21.79 -31.56
N GLN A 25 39.99 22.81 -32.36
CA GLN A 25 39.09 23.94 -32.60
C GLN A 25 37.79 23.49 -33.30
N GLY A 26 37.89 22.60 -34.29
CA GLY A 26 36.72 22.01 -34.95
C GLY A 26 35.84 21.22 -33.98
N TYR A 27 36.44 20.46 -33.06
CA TYR A 27 35.70 19.74 -32.02
C TYR A 27 34.99 20.69 -31.05
N LEU A 28 35.68 21.72 -30.56
CA LEU A 28 35.08 22.71 -29.65
C LEU A 28 33.93 23.45 -30.32
N ALA A 29 34.13 23.93 -31.55
CA ALA A 29 33.08 24.58 -32.32
C ALA A 29 31.86 23.66 -32.56
N ALA A 30 32.09 22.38 -32.87
CA ALA A 30 31.02 21.40 -33.02
C ALA A 30 30.29 21.11 -31.70
N LYS A 31 31.03 21.07 -30.58
CA LYS A 31 30.44 20.92 -29.24
C LYS A 31 29.55 22.12 -28.92
N ASP A 32 30.06 23.34 -29.09
CA ASP A 32 29.33 24.57 -28.78
C ASP A 32 28.10 24.74 -29.67
N ALA A 33 28.19 24.38 -30.95
CA ALA A 33 27.05 24.34 -31.86
C ALA A 33 25.99 23.31 -31.45
N ALA A 34 26.39 22.20 -30.82
CA ALA A 34 25.48 21.15 -30.38
C ALA A 34 24.86 21.41 -28.98
N GLU A 35 25.47 22.23 -28.13
CA GLU A 35 25.01 22.52 -26.75
C GLU A 35 23.53 22.96 -26.67
N PRO A 36 23.00 23.87 -27.52
CA PRO A 36 21.60 24.26 -27.48
C PRO A 36 20.64 23.08 -27.72
N THR A 37 20.98 22.18 -28.65
CA THR A 37 20.16 21.00 -28.92
C THR A 37 20.25 19.96 -27.80
N ARG A 38 21.40 19.88 -27.11
CA ARG A 38 21.60 18.97 -25.97
C ARG A 38 20.80 19.44 -24.76
N THR A 39 20.86 20.72 -24.45
CA THR A 39 20.11 21.33 -23.34
C THR A 39 18.60 21.21 -23.57
N ALA A 40 18.12 21.48 -24.80
CA ALA A 40 16.71 21.27 -25.15
C ALA A 40 16.26 19.81 -24.95
N LYS A 41 17.03 18.82 -25.44
CA LYS A 41 16.73 17.40 -25.24
C LYS A 41 16.76 16.97 -23.77
N GLN A 42 17.64 17.56 -22.96
CA GLN A 42 17.67 17.28 -21.53
C GLN A 42 16.43 17.83 -20.84
N ALA A 43 16.04 19.07 -21.15
CA ALA A 43 14.82 19.69 -20.62
C ALA A 43 13.57 18.88 -20.99
N GLU A 44 13.46 18.41 -22.24
CA GLU A 44 12.37 17.54 -22.68
C GLU A 44 12.32 16.21 -21.90
N ARG A 45 13.48 15.59 -21.65
CA ARG A 45 13.56 14.35 -20.87
C ARG A 45 13.12 14.55 -19.42
N LEU A 46 13.53 15.66 -18.81
CA LEU A 46 13.13 16.01 -17.45
C LEU A 46 11.62 16.25 -17.37
N ALA A 47 11.07 17.06 -18.27
CA ALA A 47 9.62 17.32 -18.33
C ALA A 47 8.81 16.03 -18.54
N LEU A 48 9.29 15.11 -19.39
CA LEU A 48 8.65 13.82 -19.60
C LEU A 48 8.74 12.91 -18.36
N ALA A 49 9.87 12.92 -17.65
CA ALA A 49 10.04 12.15 -16.43
C ALA A 49 9.11 12.67 -15.32
N GLU A 50 9.04 13.99 -15.13
CA GLU A 50 8.12 14.65 -14.20
C GLU A 50 6.66 14.30 -14.53
N ALA A 51 6.25 14.41 -15.80
CA ALA A 51 4.89 14.04 -16.23
C ALA A 51 4.58 12.53 -16.06
N ARG A 52 5.59 11.66 -16.06
CA ARG A 52 5.42 10.24 -15.77
C ARG A 52 5.28 9.99 -14.28
N GLU A 53 6.09 10.63 -13.45
CA GLU A 53 5.98 10.53 -11.99
C GLU A 53 4.65 11.08 -11.50
N MET A 54 4.19 12.24 -12.00
CA MET A 54 2.87 12.78 -11.66
C MET A 54 1.75 11.76 -11.93
N ARG A 55 1.69 11.21 -13.15
CA ARG A 55 0.71 10.15 -13.50
C ARG A 55 0.87 8.88 -12.69
N ARG A 56 2.08 8.55 -12.25
CA ARG A 56 2.32 7.39 -11.38
C ARG A 56 1.76 7.67 -9.98
N THR A 57 2.05 8.83 -9.39
CA THR A 57 1.56 9.21 -8.07
C THR A 57 0.03 9.29 -8.03
N GLU A 58 -0.61 9.87 -9.04
CA GLU A 58 -2.08 9.90 -9.16
C GLU A 58 -2.67 8.49 -9.22
N ARG A 59 -2.13 7.61 -10.07
CA ARG A 59 -2.60 6.22 -10.15
C ARG A 59 -2.40 5.44 -8.85
N GLU A 60 -1.28 5.69 -8.16
CA GLU A 60 -1.03 5.07 -6.86
C GLU A 60 -2.00 5.56 -5.79
N GLN A 61 -2.35 6.86 -5.77
CA GLN A 61 -3.35 7.41 -4.87
C GLN A 61 -4.72 6.78 -5.14
N VAL A 62 -5.19 6.81 -6.39
CA VAL A 62 -6.47 6.17 -6.78
C VAL A 62 -6.50 4.69 -6.38
N LYS A 63 -5.40 3.96 -6.60
CA LYS A 63 -5.32 2.55 -6.21
C LYS A 63 -5.37 2.36 -4.69
N ARG A 64 -4.70 3.21 -3.90
CA ARG A 64 -4.74 3.15 -2.43
C ARG A 64 -6.14 3.44 -1.92
N ASP A 65 -6.79 4.46 -2.46
CA ASP A 65 -8.15 4.86 -2.06
C ASP A 65 -9.16 3.75 -2.38
N GLU A 66 -9.05 3.13 -3.54
CA GLU A 66 -9.94 2.02 -3.92
C GLU A 66 -9.71 0.78 -3.04
N LEU A 67 -8.45 0.43 -2.76
CA LEU A 67 -8.13 -0.67 -1.83
C LEU A 67 -8.65 -0.39 -0.42
N ALA A 68 -8.58 0.86 0.05
CA ALA A 68 -9.12 1.26 1.34
C ALA A 68 -10.65 1.08 1.36
N ARG A 69 -11.37 1.53 0.32
CA ARG A 69 -12.82 1.35 0.22
C ARG A 69 -13.24 -0.12 0.22
N ILE A 70 -12.56 -0.96 -0.55
CA ILE A 70 -12.84 -2.40 -0.60
C ILE A 70 -12.57 -3.04 0.77
N ALA A 71 -11.50 -2.64 1.46
CA ALA A 71 -11.18 -3.15 2.79
C ALA A 71 -12.22 -2.73 3.85
N GLU A 72 -12.67 -1.46 3.82
CA GLU A 72 -13.73 -0.97 4.70
C GLU A 72 -15.06 -1.69 4.45
N GLU A 73 -15.43 -1.89 3.19
CA GLU A 73 -16.65 -2.63 2.83
C GLU A 73 -16.57 -4.09 3.28
N ALA A 74 -15.44 -4.75 3.07
CA ALA A 74 -15.22 -6.12 3.53
C ALA A 74 -15.29 -6.22 5.06
N ALA A 75 -14.64 -5.31 5.78
CA ALA A 75 -14.68 -5.25 7.24
C ALA A 75 -16.10 -5.00 7.77
N ALA A 76 -16.87 -4.11 7.12
CA ALA A 76 -18.26 -3.86 7.47
C ALA A 76 -19.14 -5.11 7.27
N ARG A 77 -18.98 -5.81 6.15
CA ARG A 77 -19.70 -7.06 5.86
C ARG A 77 -19.36 -8.15 6.88
N GLU A 78 -18.07 -8.32 7.19
CA GLU A 78 -17.62 -9.27 8.22
C GLU A 78 -18.15 -8.91 9.60
N ALA A 79 -18.14 -7.64 9.98
CA ALA A 79 -18.69 -7.19 11.25
C ALA A 79 -20.19 -7.50 11.38
N VAL A 80 -20.97 -7.34 10.30
CA VAL A 80 -22.40 -7.72 10.28
C VAL A 80 -22.57 -9.22 10.46
N ILE A 81 -21.78 -10.05 9.75
CA ILE A 81 -21.85 -11.51 9.87
C ILE A 81 -21.49 -11.96 11.29
N VAL A 82 -20.42 -11.40 11.86
CA VAL A 82 -19.98 -11.73 13.22
C VAL A 82 -21.02 -11.28 14.26
N ALA A 83 -21.62 -10.10 14.09
CA ALA A 83 -22.67 -9.61 14.98
C ALA A 83 -23.91 -10.51 14.92
N ALA A 84 -24.33 -10.93 13.72
CA ALA A 84 -25.46 -11.85 13.54
C ALA A 84 -25.19 -13.22 14.18
N ALA A 85 -23.99 -13.78 13.98
CA ALA A 85 -23.60 -15.04 14.59
C ALA A 85 -23.55 -14.96 16.13
N LYS A 86 -23.04 -13.86 16.68
CA LYS A 86 -23.04 -13.61 18.13
C LYS A 86 -24.47 -13.50 18.67
N ALA A 87 -25.33 -12.73 18.00
CA ALA A 87 -26.72 -12.58 18.42
C ALA A 87 -27.47 -13.92 18.41
N GLU A 88 -27.21 -14.79 17.44
CA GLU A 88 -27.79 -16.13 17.41
C GLU A 88 -27.32 -17.01 18.57
N VAL A 89 -26.02 -17.01 18.86
CA VAL A 89 -25.45 -17.76 19.99
C VAL A 89 -26.01 -17.25 21.31
N GLU A 90 -26.02 -15.93 21.52
CA GLU A 90 -26.57 -15.30 22.73
C GLU A 90 -28.06 -15.62 22.92
N ALA A 91 -28.85 -15.61 21.84
CA ALA A 91 -30.26 -15.98 21.89
C ALA A 91 -30.44 -17.45 22.30
N ARG A 92 -29.65 -18.38 21.74
CA ARG A 92 -29.67 -19.80 22.12
C ARG A 92 -29.27 -19.99 23.58
N GLU A 93 -28.20 -19.34 24.02
CA GLU A 93 -27.76 -19.40 25.41
C GLU A 93 -28.81 -18.87 26.38
N LEU A 94 -29.50 -17.77 26.03
CA LEU A 94 -30.55 -17.20 26.86
C LEU A 94 -31.74 -18.15 26.97
N VAL A 95 -32.14 -18.81 25.88
CA VAL A 95 -33.19 -19.84 25.91
C VAL A 95 -32.80 -21.01 26.82
N GLU A 96 -31.57 -21.51 26.72
CA GLU A 96 -31.08 -22.59 27.57
C GLU A 96 -31.00 -22.18 29.04
N LYS A 97 -30.48 -20.99 29.35
CA LYS A 97 -30.46 -20.44 30.72
C LYS A 97 -31.86 -20.33 31.31
N ASN A 98 -32.83 -19.85 30.53
CA ASN A 98 -34.23 -19.77 30.95
C ASN A 98 -34.84 -21.14 31.19
N ARG A 99 -34.52 -22.14 30.36
CA ARG A 99 -34.98 -23.52 30.55
C ARG A 99 -34.42 -24.12 31.84
N VAL A 100 -33.13 -23.95 32.10
CA VAL A 100 -32.48 -24.42 33.34
C VAL A 100 -33.08 -23.72 34.56
N ALA A 101 -33.29 -22.40 34.50
CA ALA A 101 -33.91 -21.64 35.58
C ALA A 101 -35.30 -22.18 35.94
N ARG A 102 -36.17 -22.44 34.96
CA ARG A 102 -37.49 -23.05 35.20
C ARG A 102 -37.41 -24.42 35.84
N VAL A 103 -36.48 -25.28 35.40
CA VAL A 103 -36.28 -26.60 36.01
C VAL A 103 -35.88 -26.47 37.49
N LEU A 104 -34.97 -25.55 37.80
CA LEU A 104 -34.55 -25.30 39.18
C LEU A 104 -35.70 -24.75 40.05
N GLU A 105 -36.51 -23.83 39.51
CA GLU A 105 -37.70 -23.30 40.17
C GLU A 105 -38.73 -24.39 40.46
N ASP A 106 -39.04 -25.23 39.47
CA ASP A 106 -39.98 -26.36 39.61
C ASP A 106 -39.48 -27.40 40.61
N GLU A 107 -38.18 -27.65 40.67
CA GLU A 107 -37.56 -28.52 41.68
C GLU A 107 -37.62 -27.92 43.08
N ALA A 108 -37.34 -26.62 43.22
CA ALA A 108 -37.46 -25.91 44.48
C ALA A 108 -38.91 -25.94 44.99
N ALA A 109 -39.89 -25.68 44.13
CA ALA A 109 -41.31 -25.77 44.46
C ALA A 109 -41.72 -27.17 44.93
N ARG A 110 -41.27 -28.23 44.23
CA ARG A 110 -41.53 -29.63 44.62
C ARG A 110 -40.90 -29.99 45.97
N LYS A 111 -39.69 -29.49 46.27
CA LYS A 111 -39.04 -29.68 47.58
C LYS A 111 -39.83 -28.97 48.68
N LEU A 112 -40.18 -27.69 48.48
CA LEU A 112 -40.99 -26.94 49.44
C LEU A 112 -42.36 -27.60 49.72
N GLU A 113 -43.03 -28.11 48.68
CA GLU A 113 -44.29 -28.82 48.87
C GLU A 113 -44.09 -30.12 49.66
N ARG A 114 -43.03 -30.88 49.35
CA ARG A 114 -42.67 -32.09 50.09
C ARG A 114 -42.41 -31.78 51.57
N ASP A 115 -41.66 -30.73 51.85
CA ASP A 115 -41.36 -30.30 53.21
C ASP A 115 -42.62 -29.86 53.97
N ARG A 116 -43.53 -29.12 53.31
CA ARG A 116 -44.86 -28.80 53.85
C ARG A 116 -45.67 -30.04 54.20
N ARG A 117 -45.68 -31.06 53.32
CA ARG A 117 -46.38 -32.33 53.57
C ARG A 117 -45.78 -33.09 54.76
N TYR A 118 -44.45 -33.14 54.86
CA TYR A 118 -43.79 -33.78 56.00
C TYR A 118 -44.05 -33.04 57.32
N ALA A 119 -44.01 -31.70 57.32
CA ALA A 119 -44.35 -30.89 58.48
C ALA A 119 -45.80 -31.13 58.94
N ASN A 120 -46.76 -31.13 58.01
CA ASN A 120 -48.17 -31.42 58.31
C ASN A 120 -48.38 -32.84 58.85
N ARG A 121 -47.65 -33.84 58.32
CA ARG A 121 -47.71 -35.21 58.83
C ARG A 121 -47.17 -35.29 60.26
N LYS A 122 -46.02 -34.67 60.51
CA LYS A 122 -45.41 -34.61 61.85
C LYS A 122 -46.35 -33.94 62.86
N ALA A 123 -47.00 -32.85 62.48
CA ALA A 123 -47.97 -32.16 63.32
C ALA A 123 -49.23 -32.98 63.66
N ARG A 124 -49.58 -33.99 62.85
CA ARG A 124 -50.69 -34.92 63.14
C ARG A 124 -50.29 -36.12 64.00
N GLN A 125 -48.99 -36.40 64.11
CA GLN A 125 -48.44 -37.50 64.90
C GLN A 125 -48.01 -37.07 66.30
N ALA A 126 -47.94 -35.76 66.55
CA ALA A 126 -47.84 -35.15 67.86
C ALA A 126 -49.24 -35.03 68.48
#